data_AF-A0A3N0GWZ5-F1
#
_entry.id   AF-A0A3N0GWZ5-F1
#
_cell.length_a   1.000
_cell.length_b   1.000
_cell.length_c   1.000
_cell.angle_alpha   90.00
_cell.angle_beta   90.00
_cell.angle_gamma   90.00
#
_symmetry.space_group_name_H-M   'P 1'
#
loop_
_entity.id
_entity.type
_entity.pdbx_description
1 polymer ?
#
loop_
_entity_poly.entity_id
_entity_poly.type
_entity_poly.pdbx_seq_one_letter_code
_entity_poly.pdbx_strand_id
1 'polypeptide(L)'
;MSSTTPNAFGPYSTPAELARGKRRAIVGLLVAVGAVLLSVVASRTVADGRLVVVYLLAGALHFTSAISASVRWSRTPDFDAVG
;
A
#
# COMPACT_ATOMS: atom_id res chain seq x y z
N MET A 1 -1.34 10.60 32.17
CA MET A 1 -1.03 9.50 31.24
C MET A 1 -1.47 9.94 29.86
N SER A 2 -0.53 10.37 29.01
CA SER A 2 -0.86 10.91 27.68
C SER A 2 -1.43 9.81 26.80
N SER A 3 -2.68 9.97 26.35
CA SER A 3 -3.27 9.12 25.33
C SER A 3 -2.46 9.29 24.04
N THR A 4 -1.58 8.34 23.77
CA THR A 4 -0.84 8.27 22.51
C THR A 4 -1.84 7.94 21.42
N THR A 5 -2.46 8.96 20.83
CA THR A 5 -3.29 8.80 19.65
C THR A 5 -2.42 8.10 18.59
N PRO A 6 -2.80 6.91 18.09
CA PRO A 6 -2.01 6.24 17.06
C PRO A 6 -1.93 7.13 15.83
N ASN A 7 -0.79 7.77 15.60
CA ASN A 7 -0.59 8.58 14.40
C ASN A 7 -0.37 7.63 13.23
N ALA A 8 -1.43 7.39 12.45
CA ALA A 8 -1.38 6.52 11.27
C ALA A 8 -0.32 6.95 10.23
N PHE A 9 0.13 8.21 10.30
CA PHE A 9 1.15 8.80 9.41
C PHE A 9 2.45 9.19 10.12
N GLY A 10 2.60 8.83 11.40
CA GLY A 10 3.83 9.02 12.18
C GLY A 10 4.83 7.90 11.92
N PRO A 11 6.12 8.07 12.27
CA PRO A 11 7.15 7.05 12.01
C PRO A 11 6.83 5.69 12.65
N TYR A 12 7.45 4.62 12.13
CA TYR A 12 7.39 3.31 12.79
C TYR A 12 8.17 3.33 14.10
N SER A 13 7.67 2.62 15.11
CA SER A 13 8.25 2.63 16.45
C SER A 13 9.39 1.63 16.59
N THR A 14 9.43 0.60 15.73
CA THR A 14 10.44 -0.48 15.79
C THR A 14 10.91 -0.91 14.39
N PRO A 15 12.10 -1.53 14.27
CA PRO A 15 12.59 -2.08 13.00
C PRO A 15 11.65 -3.15 12.42
N ALA A 16 11.04 -3.97 13.27
CA ALA A 16 10.10 -5.02 12.86
C ALA A 16 8.82 -4.43 12.24
N GLU A 17 8.29 -3.35 12.81
CA GLU A 17 7.16 -2.62 12.24
C GLU A 17 7.51 -1.95 10.92
N LEU A 18 8.71 -1.37 10.80
CA LEU A 18 9.21 -0.80 9.55
C LEU A 18 9.30 -1.88 8.46
N ALA A 19 9.90 -3.04 8.74
CA ALA A 19 9.99 -4.15 7.79
C ALA A 19 8.61 -4.64 7.34
N ARG A 20 7.65 -4.77 8.27
CA ARG A 20 6.26 -5.11 7.97
C ARG A 20 5.58 -4.03 7.13
N GLY A 21 5.84 -2.75 7.42
CA GLY A 21 5.38 -1.58 6.66
C GLY A 21 5.87 -1.60 5.21
N LYS A 22 7.19 -1.77 5.00
CA LYS A 22 7.82 -1.94 3.68
C LYS A 22 7.17 -3.07 2.90
N ARG A 23 7.03 -4.26 3.52
CA ARG A 23 6.40 -5.42 2.88
C ARG A 23 4.95 -5.14 2.48
N ARG A 24 4.16 -4.48 3.33
CA ARG A 24 2.79 -4.10 3.02
C ARG A 24 2.72 -3.11 1.85
N ALA A 25 3.60 -2.12 1.81
CA ALA A 25 3.68 -1.17 0.70
C ALA A 25 3.95 -1.89 -0.63
N ILE A 26 4.94 -2.78 -0.64
CA ILE A 26 5.31 -3.57 -1.84
C ILE A 26 4.17 -4.48 -2.28
N VAL A 27 3.59 -5.25 -1.35
CA VAL A 27 2.48 -6.17 -1.67
C VAL A 27 1.27 -5.39 -2.18
N GLY A 28 0.92 -4.26 -1.55
CA GLY A 28 -0.16 -3.39 -2.00
C GLY A 28 0.08 -2.87 -3.42
N LEU A 29 1.30 -2.46 -3.74
CA LEU A 29 1.66 -2.02 -5.09
C LEU A 29 1.55 -3.16 -6.11
N LEU A 30 2.03 -4.36 -5.79
CA LEU A 30 1.94 -5.52 -6.67
C LEU A 30 0.48 -5.90 -6.96
N VAL A 31 -0.37 -5.89 -5.93
CA VAL A 31 -1.81 -6.15 -6.10
C VAL A 31 -2.46 -5.06 -6.95
N ALA A 32 -2.10 -3.79 -6.74
CA ALA A 32 -2.62 -2.70 -7.55
C ALA A 32 -2.26 -2.85 -9.04
N VAL A 33 -1.00 -3.18 -9.34
CA VAL A 33 -0.55 -3.45 -10.72
C VAL A 33 -1.28 -4.66 -11.30
N GLY A 34 -1.39 -5.76 -10.55
CA GLY A 34 -2.14 -6.94 -10.97
C GLY A 34 -3.60 -6.64 -11.30
N ALA A 35 -4.26 -5.82 -10.48
CA ALA A 35 -5.64 -5.40 -10.71
C ALA A 35 -5.78 -4.54 -11.97
N VAL A 36 -4.85 -3.61 -12.24
CA VAL A 36 -4.85 -2.85 -13.50
C VAL A 36 -4.70 -3.77 -14.71
N LEU A 37 -3.79 -4.75 -14.65
CA LEU A 37 -3.63 -5.74 -15.73
C LEU A 37 -4.90 -6.56 -15.94
N LEU A 38 -5.56 -6.99 -14.87
CA LEU A 38 -6.85 -7.70 -14.95
C LEU A 38 -7.96 -6.82 -15.52
N SER A 39 -7.95 -5.51 -15.25
CA SER A 39 -8.88 -4.56 -15.87
C SER A 39 -8.67 -4.48 -17.39
N VAL A 40 -7.41 -4.45 -17.84
CA VAL A 40 -7.08 -4.47 -19.28
C VAL A 40 -7.56 -5.77 -19.92
N VAL A 41 -7.33 -6.91 -19.28
CA VAL A 41 -7.81 -8.22 -19.75
C VAL A 41 -9.34 -8.23 -19.81
N ALA A 42 -10.03 -7.82 -18.73
CA ALA A 42 -11.49 -7.75 -18.70
C ALA A 42 -12.06 -6.87 -19.82
N SER A 43 -11.41 -5.73 -20.11
CA SER A 43 -11.80 -4.84 -21.20
C SER A 43 -11.55 -5.44 -22.59
N ARG A 44 -10.44 -6.16 -22.78
CA ARG A 44 -9.97 -6.58 -24.12
C ARG A 44 -10.38 -8.00 -24.51
N THR A 45 -10.54 -8.92 -23.56
CA THR A 45 -10.83 -10.33 -23.84
C THR A 45 -12.23 -10.75 -23.37
N VAL A 46 -12.70 -10.22 -22.23
CA VAL A 46 -14.01 -10.60 -21.66
C VAL A 46 -15.13 -9.65 -22.09
N ALA A 47 -14.78 -8.39 -22.44
CA ALA A 47 -15.72 -7.31 -22.77
C ALA A 47 -16.77 -7.03 -21.67
N ASP A 48 -16.41 -7.28 -20.41
CA ASP A 48 -17.28 -7.02 -19.25
C ASP A 48 -16.86 -5.72 -18.54
N GLY A 49 -17.63 -4.66 -18.76
CA GLY A 49 -17.38 -3.36 -18.14
C GLY A 49 -17.50 -3.35 -16.61
N ARG A 50 -18.30 -4.24 -16.02
CA ARG A 50 -18.42 -4.35 -14.56
C ARG A 50 -17.12 -4.88 -13.96
N LEU A 51 -16.55 -5.92 -14.56
CA LEU A 51 -15.26 -6.46 -14.14
C LEU A 51 -14.14 -5.42 -14.25
N VAL A 52 -14.11 -4.62 -15.32
CA VAL A 52 -13.16 -3.52 -15.46
C VAL A 52 -13.25 -2.55 -14.28
N VAL A 53 -14.46 -2.09 -13.94
CA VAL A 53 -14.66 -1.15 -12.83
C VAL A 53 -14.24 -1.76 -11.49
N VAL A 54 -14.60 -3.01 -11.21
CA VAL A 54 -14.22 -3.72 -9.99
C VAL A 54 -12.69 -3.80 -9.85
N TYR A 55 -12.00 -4.18 -10.92
CA TYR A 55 -10.54 -4.28 -10.89
C TYR A 55 -9.85 -2.92 -10.75
N LEU A 56 -10.38 -1.87 -11.38
CA LEU A 56 -9.86 -0.51 -11.19
C LEU A 56 -10.07 0.00 -9.76
N LEU A 57 -11.24 -0.25 -9.16
CA LEU A 57 -11.51 0.11 -7.76
C LEU A 57 -10.59 -0.64 -6.79
N ALA A 58 -10.43 -1.96 -6.99
CA ALA A 58 -9.49 -2.75 -6.21
C ALA A 58 -8.06 -2.21 -6.36
N GLY A 59 -7.63 -1.92 -7.59
CA GLY A 59 -6.33 -1.33 -7.88
C GLY A 59 -6.11 0.00 -7.15
N ALA A 60 -7.09 0.90 -7.21
CA ALA A 60 -7.04 2.20 -6.54
C ALA A 60 -6.94 2.09 -5.01
N LEU A 61 -7.70 1.17 -4.40
CA LEU A 61 -7.68 0.93 -2.95
C LEU A 61 -6.31 0.41 -2.49
N HIS A 62 -5.78 -0.58 -3.21
CA HIS A 62 -4.46 -1.15 -2.89
C HIS A 62 -3.32 -0.15 -3.14
N PHE A 63 -3.43 0.67 -4.19
CA PHE A 63 -2.48 1.74 -4.46
C PHE A 63 -2.49 2.81 -3.36
N THR A 64 -3.66 3.28 -2.93
CA THR A 64 -3.79 4.27 -1.85
C THR A 64 -3.26 3.74 -0.52
N SER A 65 -3.51 2.46 -0.23
CA SER A 65 -2.94 1.77 0.94
C SER A 65 -1.40 1.72 0.86
N ALA A 66 -0.85 1.39 -0.31
CA ALA A 66 0.59 1.37 -0.55
C ALA A 66 1.22 2.77 -0.38
N ILE A 67 0.59 3.83 -0.91
CA ILE A 67 1.04 5.21 -0.71
C ILE A 67 1.12 5.55 0.78
N SER A 68 0.09 5.22 1.55
CA SER A 68 0.04 5.54 2.97
C SER A 68 1.19 4.87 3.74
N ALA A 69 1.48 3.61 3.42
CA ALA A 69 2.62 2.88 3.97
C ALA A 69 3.98 3.47 3.50
N SER A 70 4.08 3.89 2.24
CA SER A 70 5.28 4.53 1.69
C SER A 70 5.56 5.90 2.32
N VAL A 71 4.54 6.72 2.56
CA VAL A 71 4.66 8.01 3.28
C VAL A 71 5.13 7.78 4.71
N ARG A 72 4.63 6.73 5.36
CA ARG A 72 5.06 6.37 6.71
C ARG A 72 6.51 5.89 6.74
N TRP A 73 6.90 5.09 5.76
CA TRP A 73 8.29 4.65 5.57
C TRP A 73 9.20 5.85 5.34
N SER A 74 8.90 6.77 4.41
CA SER A 74 9.77 7.92 4.11
C SER A 74 10.01 8.87 5.30
N ARG A 75 9.11 8.84 6.29
CA ARG A 75 9.23 9.61 7.55
C ARG A 75 9.87 8.83 8.69
N THR A 76 10.15 7.54 8.51
CA THR A 76 10.78 6.71 9.54
C THR A 76 12.30 6.78 9.34
N PRO A 77 13.07 7.31 10.30
CA PRO A 77 14.53 7.35 10.22
C PRO A 77 15.11 5.93 10.19
N ASP A 78 16.26 5.76 9.54
CA ASP A 78 16.94 4.47 9.49
C ASP A 78 17.44 4.08 10.88
N PHE A 79 17.02 2.91 11.34
CA PHE A 79 17.42 2.35 12.64
C PHE A 79 18.93 1.99 12.67
N ASP A 80 19.57 1.89 11.51
CA ASP A 80 21.01 1.61 11.38
C ASP A 80 21.90 2.82 11.73
N ALA A 81 21.34 4.03 11.82
CA ALA A 81 22.09 5.26 12.14
C ALA A 81 22.21 5.56 13.65
N VAL A 82 21.65 4.71 14.52
CA VAL A 82 21.57 4.92 15.97
C VAL A 82 22.24 3.77 16.77
N GLY A 83 22.95 2.88 16.06
CA GLY A 83 23.73 1.77 16.64
C GLY A 83 25.21 2.07 16.68
#